data_AF-A0ABD0QCP0-F1
#
_entry.id   AF-A0ABD0QCP0-F1
#
_cell.length_a   1.000
_cell.length_b   1.000
_cell.length_c   1.000
_cell.angle_alpha   90.00
_cell.angle_beta   90.00
_cell.angle_gamma   90.00
#
_symmetry.space_group_name_H-M   'P 1'
#
loop_
_entity.id
_entity.type
_entity.pdbx_description
1 polymer ?
#
loop_
_entity_poly.entity_id
_entity_poly.type
_entity_poly.pdbx_seq_one_letter_code
_entity_poly.pdbx_strand_id
1 'polypeptide(L)' 'TWQTVADFVKLEKHTVTGLSPNTIYLFIVRAVNAYGLSDPSPISEPVRTQ' A
#
# COMPACT_ATOMS: atom_id res chain seq x y z
N THR A 1 5.37 8.97 -8.26
CA THR A 1 4.64 9.53 -7.09
C THR A 1 3.90 8.40 -6.40
N TRP A 2 3.58 8.52 -5.12
CA TRP A 2 2.78 7.50 -4.41
C TRP A 2 1.30 7.63 -4.77
N GLN A 3 0.61 6.50 -4.90
CA GLN A 3 -0.83 6.43 -5.15
C GLN A 3 -1.49 5.58 -4.07
N THR A 4 -2.62 6.06 -3.53
CA THR A 4 -3.46 5.26 -2.63
C THR A 4 -4.18 4.19 -3.45
N VAL A 5 -3.93 2.92 -3.13
CA VAL A 5 -4.56 1.76 -3.78
C VAL A 5 -5.70 1.16 -2.95
N ALA A 6 -5.76 1.48 -1.66
CA ALA A 6 -6.83 1.09 -0.75
C ALA A 6 -6.92 2.06 0.42
N ASP A 7 -8.14 2.34 0.87
CA ASP A 7 -8.45 3.12 2.06
C ASP A 7 -9.44 2.37 2.97
N PHE A 8 -9.56 2.82 4.23
CA PHE A 8 -10.47 2.24 5.24
C PHE A 8 -10.36 0.72 5.44
N VAL A 9 -9.17 0.14 5.21
CA VAL A 9 -8.90 -1.28 5.47
C VAL A 9 -8.95 -1.52 6.99
N LYS A 10 -9.90 -2.34 7.44
CA LYS A 10 -10.15 -2.63 8.88
C LYS A 10 -9.35 -3.80 9.43
N LEU A 11 -8.72 -4.58 8.56
CA LEU A 11 -7.90 -5.75 8.92
C LEU A 11 -6.43 -5.46 8.65
N GLU A 12 -5.55 -6.27 9.21
CA GLU A 12 -4.09 -6.17 9.00
C GLU A 12 -3.65 -6.69 7.61
N LYS A 13 -4.59 -7.11 6.75
CA LYS A 13 -4.32 -7.68 5.43
C LYS A 13 -5.24 -7.10 4.37
N HIS A 14 -4.68 -6.85 3.20
CA HIS A 14 -5.41 -6.42 2.01
C HIS A 14 -4.71 -6.94 0.74
N THR A 15 -5.49 -7.37 -0.25
CA THR A 15 -4.98 -7.82 -1.55
C THR A 15 -5.13 -6.71 -2.58
N VAL A 16 -4.01 -6.16 -3.05
CA VAL A 16 -4.00 -5.20 -4.16
C VAL A 16 -4.18 -5.96 -5.48
N THR A 17 -5.10 -5.51 -6.32
CA THR A 17 -5.43 -6.13 -7.62
C THR A 17 -5.31 -5.13 -8.76
N GLY A 18 -5.42 -5.58 -10.02
CA GLY A 18 -5.35 -4.71 -11.19
C GLY A 18 -3.95 -4.14 -11.47
N LEU A 19 -2.90 -4.79 -10.97
CA LEU A 19 -1.53 -4.40 -11.23
C LEU A 19 -1.11 -4.74 -12.66
N SER A 20 -0.29 -3.89 -13.26
CA SER A 20 0.27 -4.14 -14.59
C SER A 20 1.24 -5.32 -14.54
N PRO A 21 1.22 -6.22 -15.53
CA PRO A 21 2.14 -7.34 -15.58
C PRO A 21 3.59 -6.88 -15.75
N ASN A 22 4.53 -7.72 -15.34
CA ASN A 22 5.96 -7.50 -15.49
C ASN A 22 6.48 -6.15 -14.93
N THR A 23 5.82 -5.64 -13.88
CA THR A 23 6.05 -4.31 -13.31
C THR A 23 6.47 -4.45 -11.84
N ILE A 24 7.43 -3.63 -11.41
CA ILE A 24 7.90 -3.61 -10.03
C ILE A 24 7.06 -2.62 -9.22
N TYR A 25 6.53 -3.08 -8.09
CA TYR A 25 5.80 -2.27 -7.14
C TYR A 25 6.50 -2.23 -5.79
N LEU A 26 6.34 -1.09 -5.12
CA LEU A 26 6.75 -0.83 -3.75
C LEU A 26 5.51 -0.41 -2.98
N PHE A 27 5.46 -0.74 -1.70
CA PHE A 27 4.32 -0.44 -0.84
C PHE A 27 4.76 0.29 0.43
N ILE A 28 3.94 1.23 0.87
CA ILE A 28 3.96 1.83 2.20
C ILE A 28 2.56 1.74 2.78
N VAL A 29 2.46 1.66 4.11
CA VAL A 29 1.20 1.65 4.83
C VAL A 29 1.16 2.85 5.77
N ARG A 30 -0.01 3.49 5.87
CA ARG A 30 -0.29 4.55 6.85
C ARG A 30 -1.52 4.16 7.64
N ALA A 31 -1.47 4.30 8.96
CA ALA A 31 -2.63 4.12 9.82
C ALA A 31 -3.47 5.40 9.84
N VAL A 32 -4.78 5.27 10.02
CA VAL A 32 -5.70 6.40 10.16
C VAL A 32 -6.46 6.31 11.47
N ASN A 33 -6.61 7.45 12.17
CA ASN A 33 -7.51 7.61 13.30
C ASN A 33 -8.32 8.92 13.17
N ALA A 34 -9.09 9.28 14.21
CA ALA A 34 -9.92 10.48 14.23
C ALA A 34 -9.13 11.81 14.01
N TYR A 35 -7.81 11.79 14.22
CA TYR A 35 -6.92 12.94 14.08
C TYR A 35 -6.14 12.95 12.76
N GLY A 36 -6.31 11.92 11.90
CA GLY A 36 -5.70 11.86 10.58
C GLY A 36 -4.78 10.65 10.38
N LEU A 37 -3.83 10.81 9.46
CA LEU A 37 -2.92 9.74 9.04
C LEU A 37 -1.60 9.78 9.81
N SER A 38 -1.06 8.61 10.14
CA SER A 38 0.30 8.45 10.69
C SER A 38 1.38 8.84 9.69
N ASP A 39 2.63 8.87 10.16
CA ASP A 39 3.79 8.75 9.27
C ASP A 39 3.75 7.42 8.48
N PRO A 40 4.37 7.37 7.29
CA PRO A 40 4.44 6.15 6.50
C PRO A 40 5.30 5.08 7.19
N SER A 41 4.95 3.81 7.00
CA SER A 41 5.83 2.69 7.28
C SER A 41 7.14 2.79 6.48
N PRO A 42 8.17 2.00 6.82
CA PRO A 42 9.24 1.70 5.89
C PRO A 42 8.69 1.20 4.55
N ILE A 43 9.40 1.51 3.48
CA ILE A 43 9.10 1.00 2.14
C ILE A 43 9.32 -0.52 2.12
N SER A 44 8.42 -1.27 1.49
CA SER A 44 8.58 -2.71 1.30
C SER A 44 9.78 -3.06 0.42
N GLU A 45 10.19 -4.33 0.45
CA GLU A 45 11.00 -4.90 -0.63
C GLU A 45 10.25 -4.82 -1.98
N PRO A 46 10.97 -4.72 -3.11
CA PRO A 46 10.36 -4.66 -4.43
C PRO A 46 9.69 -5.99 -4.80
N VAL A 47 8.46 -5.89 -5.31
CA VAL A 47 7.71 -7.06 -5.80
C VAL A 47 7.48 -6.90 -7.30
N ARG A 48 7.87 -7.91 -8.09
CA ARG A 48 7.62 -7.95 -9.53
C ARG A 48 6.39 -8.80 -9.85
N THR A 49 5.42 -8.21 -10.53
CA THR A 49 4.27 -8.95 -11.06
C THR A 49 4.69 -9.88 -12.20
N GLN A 50 4.05 -11.05 -12.29
CA GLN A 50 4.22 -11.99 -13.41
C GLN A 50 3.38 -11.55 -14.61
#